data_AF-A0A258LGL1-F1
#
_entry.id   AF-A0A258LGL1-F1
#
_cell.length_a   1.000
_cell.length_b   1.000
_cell.length_c   1.000
_cell.angle_alpha   90.00
_cell.angle_beta   90.00
_cell.angle_gamma   90.00
#
_symmetry.space_group_name_H-M   'P 1'
#
loop_
_entity.id
_entity.type
_entity.pdbx_description
1 polymer ?
#
loop_
_entity_poly.entity_id
_entity_poly.type
_entity_poly.pdbx_seq_one_letter_code
_entity_poly.pdbx_strand_id
1 'polypeptide(L)'
;MTKKLLFLTGKLAEKSLHKVLTEVQNNPKTPAFKYRIEQIGVSVAALMTPDLISRRLKVAGDADKVVVPGLCQGDLSKLEAQYGVPVERGPEDLKDLPQYFGHAGTKPDLSQYSVKIFAEIVDAPHLTVDGVVSKAQQFIAQGANVIDLGCLPGIAFPHLKDSIQALKSLNIAVSVDSLNTDDLLTAGKAGA
;
A
#
# COMPACT_ATOMS: atom_id res chain seq x y z
N MET A 1 28.11 21.19 -0.04
CA MET A 1 28.61 19.79 -0.12
C MET A 1 27.51 18.91 -0.70
N THR A 2 27.85 17.94 -1.54
CA THR A 2 26.90 16.96 -2.08
C THR A 2 26.51 15.97 -0.99
N LYS A 3 25.23 15.89 -0.63
CA LYS A 3 24.76 14.96 0.41
C LYS A 3 24.88 13.51 -0.07
N LYS A 4 25.28 12.61 0.82
CA LYS A 4 25.33 11.16 0.63
C LYS A 4 24.17 10.50 1.35
N LEU A 5 23.29 9.85 0.61
CA LEU A 5 22.09 9.20 1.16
C LEU A 5 22.24 7.68 1.13
N LEU A 6 21.81 7.02 2.19
CA LEU A 6 21.66 5.57 2.24
C LEU A 6 20.18 5.20 2.20
N PHE A 7 19.74 4.50 1.17
CA PHE A 7 18.38 3.97 1.09
C PHE A 7 18.34 2.50 1.52
N LEU A 8 17.44 2.15 2.43
CA LEU A 8 17.21 0.76 2.84
C LEU A 8 16.01 0.18 2.10
N THR A 9 16.13 -1.06 1.63
CA THR A 9 15.06 -1.73 0.89
C THR A 9 15.03 -3.25 1.07
N GLY A 10 13.94 -3.87 0.62
CA GLY A 10 13.78 -5.32 0.55
C GLY A 10 14.00 -5.84 -0.87
N LYS A 11 14.16 -7.16 -1.00
CA LYS A 11 14.44 -7.86 -2.27
C LYS A 11 13.50 -7.46 -3.41
N LEU A 12 12.20 -7.36 -3.12
CA LEU A 12 11.20 -7.11 -4.16
C LEU A 12 11.21 -5.67 -4.70
N ALA A 13 11.65 -4.70 -3.88
CA ALA A 13 11.61 -3.29 -4.22
C ALA A 13 12.96 -2.77 -4.77
N GLU A 14 14.05 -3.51 -4.61
CA GLU A 14 15.41 -3.06 -4.95
C GLU A 14 15.55 -2.61 -6.42
N LYS A 15 15.12 -3.43 -7.38
CA LYS A 15 15.19 -3.09 -8.81
C LYS A 15 14.40 -1.82 -9.15
N SER A 16 13.19 -1.69 -8.58
CA SER A 16 12.34 -0.51 -8.79
C SER A 16 12.93 0.74 -8.15
N LEU A 17 13.52 0.61 -6.96
CA LEU A 17 14.19 1.71 -6.27
C LEU A 17 15.39 2.24 -7.08
N HIS A 18 16.21 1.35 -7.66
CA HIS A 18 17.29 1.75 -8.56
C HIS A 18 16.77 2.57 -9.75
N LYS A 19 15.69 2.10 -10.38
CA LYS A 19 15.07 2.80 -11.52
C LYS A 19 14.60 4.21 -11.12
N VAL A 20 13.83 4.31 -10.03
CA VAL A 20 13.28 5.61 -9.59
C VAL A 20 14.37 6.56 -9.14
N LEU A 21 15.37 6.12 -8.39
CA LEU A 21 16.48 7.00 -7.99
C LEU A 21 17.32 7.47 -9.18
N THR A 22 17.44 6.66 -10.23
CA THR A 22 18.08 7.07 -11.49
C THR A 22 17.25 8.17 -12.18
N GLU A 23 15.93 8.00 -12.27
CA GLU A 23 15.02 9.01 -12.82
C GLU A 23 15.07 10.32 -12.03
N VAL A 24 15.06 10.24 -10.69
CA VAL A 24 15.21 11.38 -9.77
C VAL A 24 16.55 12.08 -9.99
N GLN A 25 17.66 11.34 -10.09
CA GLN A 25 18.99 11.93 -10.26
C GLN A 25 19.16 12.58 -11.64
N ASN A 26 18.52 12.05 -12.67
CA ASN A 26 18.55 12.60 -14.03
C ASN A 26 17.68 13.87 -14.18
N ASN A 27 16.83 14.19 -13.21
CA ASN A 27 16.00 15.38 -13.27
C ASN A 27 16.84 16.64 -12.93
N PRO A 28 16.94 17.63 -13.84
CA PRO A 28 17.76 18.84 -13.62
C PRO A 28 17.31 19.70 -12.43
N LYS A 29 16.07 19.52 -11.95
CA LYS A 29 15.53 20.25 -10.79
C LYS A 29 15.92 19.61 -9.45
N THR A 30 16.53 18.43 -9.47
CA THR A 30 16.94 17.73 -8.26
C THR A 30 18.26 18.30 -7.76
N PRO A 31 18.39 18.66 -6.48
CA PRO A 31 19.68 19.00 -5.89
C PRO A 31 20.65 17.84 -6.07
N ALA A 32 21.91 18.12 -6.41
CA ALA A 32 22.91 17.06 -6.57
C ALA A 32 23.12 16.27 -5.26
N PHE A 33 22.98 14.95 -5.34
CA PHE A 33 23.24 14.02 -4.25
C PHE A 33 23.96 12.76 -4.76
N LYS A 34 24.66 12.08 -3.85
CA LYS A 34 25.15 10.72 -4.04
C LYS A 34 24.28 9.78 -3.23
N TYR A 35 24.10 8.56 -3.70
CA TYR A 35 23.36 7.57 -2.94
C TYR A 35 23.96 6.18 -3.05
N ARG A 36 23.62 5.35 -2.07
CA ARG A 36 23.79 3.89 -2.10
C ARG A 36 22.50 3.23 -1.63
N ILE A 37 22.24 2.03 -2.11
CA ILE A 37 21.09 1.20 -1.70
C ILE A 37 21.63 0.00 -0.93
N GLU A 38 20.98 -0.33 0.19
CA GLU A 38 21.26 -1.54 0.97
C GLU A 38 19.99 -2.39 1.07
N GLN A 39 20.05 -3.58 0.48
CA GLN A 39 18.99 -4.58 0.59
C GLN A 39 19.20 -5.41 1.86
N ILE A 40 18.46 -5.09 2.92
CA ILE A 40 18.70 -5.64 4.26
C ILE A 40 18.13 -7.07 4.47
N GLY A 41 18.07 -7.91 3.43
CA GLY A 41 17.77 -9.34 3.56
C GLY A 41 16.32 -9.71 3.93
N VAL A 42 15.37 -8.79 3.75
CA VAL A 42 13.92 -9.06 3.82
C VAL A 42 13.30 -9.06 2.43
N SER A 43 12.21 -9.80 2.22
CA SER A 43 11.52 -9.81 0.92
C SER A 43 10.73 -8.52 0.69
N VAL A 44 9.89 -8.12 1.64
CA VAL A 44 8.98 -6.97 1.55
C VAL A 44 9.47 -5.83 2.44
N ALA A 45 9.69 -4.66 1.85
CA ALA A 45 10.24 -3.50 2.55
C ALA A 45 9.28 -2.88 3.60
N ALA A 46 7.97 -2.99 3.38
CA ALA A 46 6.95 -2.49 4.30
C ALA A 46 6.93 -3.20 5.66
N LEU A 47 7.51 -4.41 5.75
CA LEU A 47 7.58 -5.20 7.00
C LEU A 47 8.84 -4.90 7.83
N MET A 48 9.62 -3.91 7.44
CA MET A 48 10.82 -3.53 8.18
C MET A 48 10.48 -2.87 9.52
N THR A 49 11.28 -3.17 10.53
CA THR A 49 11.27 -2.49 11.83
C THR A 49 12.69 -2.01 12.18
N PRO A 50 12.83 -1.00 13.05
CA PRO A 50 14.11 -0.54 13.57
C PRO A 50 14.97 -1.68 14.13
N ASP A 51 14.36 -2.60 14.88
CA ASP A 51 15.07 -3.74 15.48
C ASP A 51 15.54 -4.77 14.45
N LEU A 52 14.85 -4.90 13.31
CA LEU A 52 15.32 -5.73 12.20
C LEU A 52 16.50 -5.05 11.49
N ILE A 53 16.35 -3.76 11.21
CA ILE A 53 17.37 -2.94 10.54
C ILE A 53 18.67 -2.94 11.36
N SER A 54 18.62 -2.64 12.66
CA SER A 54 19.79 -2.61 13.55
C SER A 54 20.55 -3.94 13.65
N ARG A 55 19.83 -5.05 13.53
CA ARG A 55 20.43 -6.40 13.51
C ARG A 55 21.20 -6.67 12.23
N ARG A 56 20.70 -6.20 11.08
CA ARG A 56 21.21 -6.56 9.76
C ARG A 56 22.18 -5.52 9.16
N LEU A 57 22.01 -4.25 9.51
CA LEU A 57 22.89 -3.16 9.12
C LEU A 57 23.51 -2.55 10.38
N LYS A 58 24.81 -2.82 10.57
CA LYS A 58 25.53 -2.38 11.78
C LYS A 58 25.99 -0.93 11.71
N VAL A 59 26.39 -0.47 10.53
CA VAL A 59 26.95 0.88 10.31
C VAL A 59 26.36 1.53 9.07
N ALA A 60 26.15 2.85 9.11
CA ALA A 60 25.71 3.64 7.96
C ALA A 60 26.85 4.06 7.02
N GLY A 61 28.11 3.76 7.37
CA GLY A 61 29.27 4.06 6.54
C GLY A 61 29.50 5.56 6.40
N ASP A 62 29.66 6.04 5.17
CA ASP A 62 29.90 7.44 4.85
C ASP A 62 28.62 8.23 4.51
N ALA A 63 27.44 7.68 4.82
CA ALA A 63 26.18 8.34 4.55
C ALA A 63 25.93 9.51 5.52
N ASP A 64 25.44 10.63 5.01
CA ASP A 64 25.02 11.79 5.81
C ASP A 64 23.59 11.65 6.36
N LYS A 65 22.81 10.72 5.79
CA LYS A 65 21.43 10.41 6.17
C LYS A 65 21.03 9.02 5.70
N VAL A 66 20.21 8.32 6.49
CA VAL A 66 19.57 7.05 6.12
C VAL A 66 18.08 7.28 5.84
N VAL A 67 17.59 6.75 4.74
CA VAL A 67 16.18 6.76 4.35
C VAL A 67 15.65 5.33 4.38
N VAL A 68 14.70 5.06 5.29
CA VAL A 68 14.02 3.77 5.41
C VAL A 68 12.70 3.79 4.61
N PRO A 69 12.10 2.64 4.27
CA PRO A 69 10.79 2.61 3.61
C PRO A 69 9.72 3.37 4.42
N GLY A 70 8.80 4.06 3.75
CA GLY A 70 7.78 4.87 4.43
C GLY A 70 6.90 4.09 5.39
N LEU A 71 6.60 2.83 5.05
CA LEU A 71 5.80 1.93 5.89
C LEU A 71 6.60 1.23 7.01
N CYS A 72 7.87 1.57 7.21
CA CYS A 72 8.67 1.01 8.31
C CYS A 72 8.04 1.36 9.67
N GLN A 73 7.70 0.35 10.47
CA GLN A 73 6.97 0.52 11.73
C GLN A 73 7.91 0.58 12.94
N GLY A 74 7.66 1.51 13.86
CA GLY A 74 8.37 1.64 15.13
C GLY A 74 9.22 2.92 15.28
N ASP A 75 9.92 3.02 16.41
CA ASP A 75 10.73 4.19 16.76
C ASP A 75 12.12 4.17 16.08
N LEU A 76 12.39 5.19 15.25
CA LEU A 76 13.64 5.33 14.51
C LEU A 76 14.79 5.89 15.35
N SER A 77 14.52 6.46 16.52
CA SER A 77 15.54 7.09 17.39
C SER A 77 16.70 6.13 17.71
N LYS A 78 16.40 4.83 17.85
CA LYS A 78 17.39 3.77 18.07
C LYS A 78 18.37 3.63 16.91
N LEU A 79 17.89 3.78 15.67
CA LEU A 79 18.74 3.73 14.48
C LEU A 79 19.58 4.99 14.36
N GLU A 80 19.02 6.16 14.66
CA GLU A 80 19.77 7.42 14.69
C GLU A 80 20.91 7.36 15.70
N ALA A 81 20.64 6.88 16.91
CA ALA A 81 21.65 6.68 17.95
C ALA A 81 22.74 5.68 17.53
N GLN A 82 22.36 4.60 16.82
CA GLN A 82 23.32 3.60 16.34
C GLN A 82 24.19 4.12 15.20
N TYR A 83 23.61 4.87 14.26
CA TYR A 83 24.30 5.31 13.04
C TYR A 83 24.98 6.66 13.18
N GLY A 84 24.61 7.47 14.17
CA GLY A 84 25.16 8.81 14.38
C GLY A 84 24.76 9.82 13.30
N VAL A 85 23.77 9.48 12.47
CA VAL A 85 23.24 10.32 11.39
C VAL A 85 21.72 10.26 11.38
N PRO A 86 21.03 11.29 10.85
CA PRO A 86 19.57 11.29 10.77
C PRO A 86 19.03 10.07 10.03
N VAL A 87 17.95 9.50 10.56
CA VAL A 87 17.24 8.35 9.97
C VAL A 87 15.79 8.74 9.82
N GLU A 88 15.30 8.76 8.59
CA GLU A 88 13.91 9.15 8.31
C GLU A 88 13.20 8.18 7.39
N ARG A 89 11.87 8.23 7.43
CA ARG A 89 11.01 7.52 6.49
C ARG A 89 11.02 8.25 5.16
N GLY A 90 11.21 7.49 4.09
CA GLY A 90 10.85 7.90 2.74
C GLY A 90 9.33 7.85 2.53
N PRO A 91 8.86 8.01 1.29
CA PRO A 91 7.45 7.83 0.96
C PRO A 91 6.99 6.38 1.15
N GLU A 92 5.68 6.19 1.31
CA GLU A 92 5.05 4.85 1.42
C GLU A 92 5.18 4.07 0.10
N ASP A 93 4.92 4.73 -1.03
CA ASP A 93 5.21 4.20 -2.37
C ASP A 93 6.54 4.76 -2.88
N LEU A 94 7.42 3.87 -3.36
CA LEU A 94 8.70 4.26 -3.96
C LEU A 94 8.53 5.20 -5.16
N LYS A 95 7.39 5.14 -5.86
CA LYS A 95 7.08 6.01 -7.01
C LYS A 95 6.92 7.48 -6.62
N ASP A 96 6.73 7.75 -5.34
CA ASP A 96 6.60 9.11 -4.80
C ASP A 96 7.95 9.71 -4.34
N LEU A 97 9.05 8.98 -4.53
CA LEU A 97 10.40 9.51 -4.27
C LEU A 97 10.68 10.83 -5.01
N PRO A 98 10.25 11.05 -6.27
CA PRO A 98 10.40 12.34 -6.92
C PRO A 98 9.82 13.50 -6.09
N GLN A 99 8.63 13.30 -5.51
CA GLN A 99 7.97 14.31 -4.67
C GLN A 99 8.72 14.55 -3.37
N TYR A 100 9.29 13.50 -2.79
CA TYR A 100 10.19 13.63 -1.63
C TYR A 100 11.44 14.49 -1.95
N PHE A 101 11.90 14.55 -3.20
CA PHE A 101 12.95 15.46 -3.66
C PHE A 101 12.45 16.83 -4.16
N GLY A 102 11.17 17.16 -3.93
CA GLY A 102 10.58 18.46 -4.27
C GLY A 102 10.01 18.55 -5.69
N HIS A 103 9.85 17.43 -6.40
CA HIS A 103 9.15 17.43 -7.68
C HIS A 103 7.64 17.43 -7.51
N ALA A 104 6.93 17.96 -8.51
CA ALA A 104 5.48 17.78 -8.58
C ALA A 104 5.16 16.31 -8.84
N GLY A 105 4.18 15.75 -8.13
CA GLY A 105 3.69 14.40 -8.41
C GLY A 105 3.05 14.34 -9.79
N THR A 106 3.32 13.26 -10.51
CA THR A 106 2.65 12.99 -11.78
C THR A 106 1.37 12.20 -11.49
N LYS A 107 0.22 12.77 -11.84
CA LYS A 107 -1.02 11.99 -11.82
C LYS A 107 -0.94 10.96 -12.94
N PRO A 108 -1.03 9.65 -12.66
CA PRO A 108 -1.05 8.65 -13.71
C PRO A 108 -2.29 8.86 -14.59
N ASP A 109 -2.11 8.81 -15.91
CA ASP A 109 -3.24 8.77 -16.84
C ASP A 109 -3.83 7.37 -16.79
N LEU A 110 -5.02 7.27 -16.19
CA LEU A 110 -5.79 6.03 -16.06
C LEU A 110 -6.97 5.99 -17.04
N SER A 111 -7.03 6.89 -18.03
CA SER A 111 -8.17 6.96 -18.97
C SER A 111 -8.36 5.73 -19.86
N GLN A 112 -7.31 4.91 -20.02
CA GLN A 112 -7.28 3.72 -20.88
C GLN A 112 -7.23 2.40 -20.11
N TYR A 113 -7.68 2.36 -18.85
CA TYR A 113 -7.69 1.10 -18.10
C TYR A 113 -8.64 0.08 -18.74
N SER A 114 -8.19 -1.18 -18.87
CA SER A 114 -8.98 -2.30 -19.42
C SER A 114 -9.07 -3.43 -18.39
N VAL A 115 -9.34 -3.09 -17.15
CA VAL A 115 -9.51 -4.03 -16.03
C VAL A 115 -10.81 -3.76 -15.32
N LYS A 116 -11.41 -4.79 -14.72
CA LYS A 116 -12.50 -4.58 -13.77
C LYS A 116 -11.91 -4.26 -12.41
N ILE A 117 -12.36 -3.16 -11.81
CA ILE A 117 -11.98 -2.71 -10.48
C ILE A 117 -12.98 -3.30 -9.49
N PHE A 118 -12.48 -4.16 -8.61
CA PHE A 118 -13.23 -4.67 -7.46
C PHE A 118 -12.91 -3.78 -6.26
N ALA A 119 -13.95 -3.31 -5.56
CA ALA A 119 -13.80 -2.59 -4.32
C ALA A 119 -14.48 -3.37 -3.20
N GLU A 120 -13.70 -3.75 -2.19
CA GLU A 120 -14.16 -4.60 -1.10
C GLU A 120 -14.65 -3.78 0.09
N ILE A 121 -15.80 -4.18 0.63
CA ILE A 121 -16.27 -3.79 1.96
C ILE A 121 -15.80 -4.87 2.94
N VAL A 122 -14.61 -4.69 3.52
CA VAL A 122 -13.89 -5.69 4.33
C VAL A 122 -14.67 -6.17 5.56
N ASP A 123 -15.48 -5.29 6.16
CA ASP A 123 -16.25 -5.55 7.38
C ASP A 123 -17.77 -5.54 7.14
N ALA A 124 -18.20 -6.02 5.97
CA ALA A 124 -19.60 -6.00 5.56
C ALA A 124 -20.58 -6.60 6.59
N PRO A 125 -20.28 -7.68 7.33
CA PRO A 125 -21.18 -8.21 8.37
C PRO A 125 -21.51 -7.24 9.50
N HIS A 126 -20.65 -6.23 9.74
CA HIS A 126 -20.86 -5.23 10.80
C HIS A 126 -21.70 -4.04 10.34
N LEU A 127 -21.97 -3.92 9.04
CA LEU A 127 -22.85 -2.88 8.52
C LEU A 127 -24.30 -3.33 8.58
N THR A 128 -25.22 -2.40 8.35
CA THR A 128 -26.60 -2.73 7.96
C THR A 128 -26.67 -2.85 6.45
N VAL A 129 -27.76 -3.40 5.91
CA VAL A 129 -28.02 -3.41 4.45
C VAL A 129 -27.88 -2.00 3.85
N ASP A 130 -28.47 -0.98 4.50
CA ASP A 130 -28.36 0.41 4.06
C ASP A 130 -26.91 0.94 4.14
N GLY A 131 -26.16 0.52 5.16
CA GLY A 131 -24.73 0.83 5.29
C GLY A 131 -23.90 0.23 4.17
N VAL A 132 -24.17 -1.04 3.80
CA VAL A 132 -23.55 -1.71 2.65
C VAL A 132 -23.88 -0.96 1.36
N VAL A 133 -25.15 -0.62 1.13
CA VAL A 133 -25.57 0.14 -0.06
C VAL A 133 -24.88 1.50 -0.14
N SER A 134 -24.83 2.23 0.97
CA SER A 134 -24.20 3.55 1.03
C SER A 134 -22.71 3.47 0.71
N LYS A 135 -22.00 2.48 1.27
CA LYS A 135 -20.57 2.26 1.02
C LYS A 135 -20.31 1.80 -0.42
N ALA A 136 -21.14 0.90 -0.93
CA ALA A 136 -21.08 0.45 -2.32
C ALA A 136 -21.23 1.61 -3.30
N GLN A 137 -22.20 2.50 -3.11
CA GLN A 137 -22.39 3.68 -3.95
C GLN A 137 -21.18 4.63 -3.91
N GLN A 138 -20.53 4.80 -2.75
CA GLN A 138 -19.29 5.56 -2.65
C GLN A 138 -18.18 4.93 -3.49
N PHE A 139 -18.01 3.62 -3.44
CA PHE A 139 -17.00 2.92 -4.24
C PHE A 139 -17.30 2.94 -5.74
N ILE A 140 -18.57 2.81 -6.15
CA ILE A 140 -18.97 2.99 -7.55
C ILE A 140 -18.63 4.41 -8.02
N ALA A 141 -18.92 5.44 -7.22
CA ALA A 141 -18.56 6.82 -7.54
C ALA A 141 -17.04 7.05 -7.65
N GLN A 142 -16.22 6.21 -7.00
CA GLN A 142 -14.76 6.20 -7.10
C GLN A 142 -14.22 5.36 -8.27
N GLY A 143 -15.11 4.71 -9.05
CA GLY A 143 -14.75 3.97 -10.25
C GLY A 143 -14.77 2.44 -10.10
N ALA A 144 -15.29 1.90 -8.99
CA ALA A 144 -15.47 0.45 -8.87
C ALA A 144 -16.45 -0.09 -9.93
N ASN A 145 -16.15 -1.26 -10.47
CA ASN A 145 -17.03 -1.99 -11.38
C ASN A 145 -17.80 -3.10 -10.67
N VAL A 146 -17.23 -3.66 -9.60
CA VAL A 146 -17.82 -4.72 -8.78
C VAL A 146 -17.60 -4.39 -7.31
N ILE A 147 -18.62 -4.59 -6.49
CA ILE A 147 -18.54 -4.46 -5.03
C ILE A 147 -18.37 -5.85 -4.45
N ASP A 148 -17.26 -6.06 -3.76
CA ASP A 148 -16.96 -7.31 -3.06
C ASP A 148 -17.37 -7.20 -1.59
N LEU A 149 -18.18 -8.14 -1.11
CA LEU A 149 -18.62 -8.18 0.28
C LEU A 149 -17.69 -9.10 1.06
N GLY A 150 -16.79 -8.53 1.85
CA GLY A 150 -15.85 -9.27 2.67
C GLY A 150 -16.53 -9.85 3.92
N CYS A 151 -16.61 -11.17 4.01
CA CYS A 151 -17.00 -11.86 5.22
C CYS A 151 -15.84 -11.91 6.22
N LEU A 152 -16.17 -11.89 7.52
CA LEU A 152 -15.18 -11.99 8.58
C LEU A 152 -15.14 -13.42 9.17
N PRO A 153 -13.96 -14.03 9.35
CA PRO A 153 -13.84 -15.36 9.94
C PRO A 153 -14.53 -15.46 11.31
N GLY A 154 -15.43 -16.43 11.46
CA GLY A 154 -16.15 -16.68 12.71
C GLY A 154 -17.26 -15.67 13.05
N ILE A 155 -17.54 -14.70 12.17
CA ILE A 155 -18.63 -13.74 12.33
C ILE A 155 -19.74 -14.09 11.34
N ALA A 156 -20.97 -14.25 11.84
CA ALA A 156 -22.12 -14.51 10.99
C ALA A 156 -22.51 -13.25 10.18
N PHE A 157 -22.93 -13.44 8.94
CA PHE A 157 -23.45 -12.37 8.08
C PHE A 157 -24.96 -12.60 7.80
N PRO A 158 -25.84 -12.38 8.80
CA PRO A 158 -27.24 -12.81 8.72
C PRO A 158 -28.04 -12.13 7.60
N HIS A 159 -27.62 -10.93 7.19
CA HIS A 159 -28.26 -10.12 6.16
C HIS A 159 -27.47 -10.13 4.84
N LEU A 160 -26.62 -11.15 4.60
CA LEU A 160 -25.85 -11.30 3.36
C LEU A 160 -26.75 -11.32 2.12
N LYS A 161 -27.79 -12.17 2.14
CA LYS A 161 -28.74 -12.29 1.03
C LYS A 161 -29.43 -10.95 0.74
N ASP A 162 -29.92 -10.28 1.78
CA ASP A 162 -30.63 -9.01 1.65
C ASP A 162 -29.70 -7.90 1.12
N SER A 163 -28.43 -7.90 1.56
CA SER A 163 -27.40 -7.00 1.07
C SER A 163 -27.12 -7.21 -0.42
N ILE A 164 -26.95 -8.46 -0.86
CA ILE A 164 -26.76 -8.80 -2.28
C ILE A 164 -27.97 -8.34 -3.09
N GLN A 165 -29.19 -8.65 -2.63
CA GLN A 165 -30.41 -8.28 -3.34
C GLN A 165 -30.58 -6.75 -3.45
N ALA A 166 -30.27 -6.02 -2.39
CA ALA A 166 -30.30 -4.55 -2.39
C ALA A 166 -29.31 -3.98 -3.42
N LEU A 167 -28.05 -4.46 -3.44
CA LEU A 167 -27.05 -4.03 -4.42
C LEU A 167 -27.45 -4.37 -5.85
N LYS A 168 -27.96 -5.59 -6.08
CA LYS A 168 -28.43 -6.02 -7.41
C LYS A 168 -29.62 -5.19 -7.90
N SER A 169 -30.51 -4.77 -7.02
CA SER A 169 -31.63 -3.87 -7.36
C SER A 169 -31.17 -2.51 -7.88
N LEU A 170 -29.94 -2.10 -7.53
CA LEU A 170 -29.28 -0.88 -8.00
C LEU A 170 -28.40 -1.11 -9.24
N ASN A 171 -28.49 -2.28 -9.87
CA ASN A 171 -27.64 -2.72 -10.99
C ASN A 171 -26.13 -2.73 -10.65
N ILE A 172 -25.79 -2.90 -9.37
CA ILE A 172 -24.39 -3.06 -8.92
C ILE A 172 -24.01 -4.54 -9.08
N ALA A 173 -22.87 -4.80 -9.72
CA ALA A 173 -22.28 -6.14 -9.75
C ALA A 173 -21.68 -6.46 -8.38
N VAL A 174 -21.94 -7.66 -7.88
CA VAL A 174 -21.58 -8.07 -6.51
C VAL A 174 -20.65 -9.27 -6.59
N SER A 175 -19.68 -9.34 -5.69
CA SER A 175 -18.92 -10.54 -5.37
C SER A 175 -18.94 -10.74 -3.85
N VAL A 176 -18.60 -11.93 -3.39
CA VAL A 176 -18.56 -12.26 -1.96
C VAL A 176 -17.27 -13.02 -1.70
N ASP A 177 -16.45 -12.48 -0.79
CA ASP A 177 -15.26 -13.14 -0.27
C ASP A 177 -15.58 -13.77 1.08
N SER A 178 -15.64 -15.10 1.12
CA SER A 178 -15.83 -15.85 2.36
C SER A 178 -15.07 -17.17 2.35
N LEU A 179 -14.60 -17.55 3.54
CA LEU A 179 -14.05 -18.89 3.80
C LEU A 179 -15.13 -19.91 4.19
N ASN A 180 -16.38 -19.49 4.40
CA ASN A 180 -17.49 -20.35 4.78
C ASN A 180 -18.30 -20.78 3.56
N THR A 181 -18.44 -22.09 3.36
CA THR A 181 -19.19 -22.67 2.23
C THR A 181 -20.67 -22.23 2.22
N ASP A 182 -21.31 -22.07 3.37
CA ASP A 182 -22.72 -21.68 3.43
C ASP A 182 -22.95 -20.22 2.98
N ASP A 183 -21.99 -19.33 3.26
CA ASP A 183 -22.00 -17.95 2.76
C ASP A 183 -21.90 -17.94 1.23
N LEU A 184 -20.94 -18.71 0.68
CA LEU A 184 -20.73 -18.81 -0.77
C LEU A 184 -21.96 -19.39 -1.48
N LEU A 185 -22.59 -20.42 -0.91
CA LEU A 185 -23.82 -21.00 -1.45
C LEU A 185 -24.99 -20.02 -1.38
N THR A 186 -25.12 -19.28 -0.27
CA THR A 186 -26.14 -18.24 -0.12
C THR A 186 -25.94 -17.12 -1.13
N ALA A 187 -24.69 -16.68 -1.31
CA ALA A 187 -24.31 -15.64 -2.25
C ALA A 187 -24.63 -16.02 -3.70
N GLY A 188 -24.20 -17.21 -4.14
CA GLY A 188 -24.49 -17.70 -5.49
C GLY A 188 -26.00 -17.84 -5.77
N LYS A 189 -26.79 -18.27 -4.77
CA LYS A 189 -28.26 -18.33 -4.90
C LYS A 189 -28.92 -16.94 -4.91
N ALA A 190 -28.32 -15.96 -4.26
CA ALA A 190 -28.79 -14.57 -4.23
C ALA A 190 -28.40 -13.77 -5.48
N GLY A 191 -27.50 -14.31 -6.32
CA GLY A 191 -27.11 -13.71 -7.60
C GLY A 191 -25.90 -12.79 -7.53
N ALA A 192 -25.02 -12.99 -6.53
CA ALA A 192 -23.64 -12.53 -6.59
C ALA A 192 -22.93 -13.19 -7.79
#